data_AF-A0A7V0V3I5-F1
#
_entry.id   AF-A0A7V0V3I5-F1
#
_cell.length_a   1.000
_cell.length_b   1.000
_cell.length_c   1.000
_cell.angle_alpha   90.00
_cell.angle_beta   90.00
_cell.angle_gamma   90.00
#
_symmetry.space_group_name_H-M   'P 1'
#
loop_
_entity.id
_entity.type
_entity.pdbx_description
1 polymer ?
#
loop_
_entity_poly.entity_id
_entity_poly.type
_entity_poly.pdbx_seq_one_letter_code
_entity_poly.pdbx_strand_id
1 'polypeptide(L)'
;MMRFIQQETPLEDIVARYPRLIAHMICESLGYFTPLAAANALKHHVLGQPFFCEWYVCLAGGYDRGRVLEIGRQVVEMAFRNRRRHYGFMEHYPAARAIVAEALRARHPVFASWF
;
A
#
# COMPACT_ATOMS: atom_id res chain seq x y z
N MET A 1 5.75 -16.51 -0.79
CA MET A 1 7.01 -15.97 -0.22
C MET A 1 7.54 -14.88 -1.15
N MET A 2 7.50 -13.61 -0.73
CA MET A 2 7.84 -12.45 -1.58
C MET A 2 9.37 -12.24 -1.70
N ARG A 3 10.11 -13.29 -2.09
CA ARG A 3 11.59 -13.29 -2.17
C ARG A 3 12.18 -12.24 -3.11
N PHE A 4 11.35 -11.65 -3.96
CA PHE A 4 11.72 -10.56 -4.87
C PHE A 4 12.03 -9.24 -4.15
N ILE A 5 11.36 -8.97 -3.03
CA ILE A 5 11.48 -7.69 -2.34
C ILE A 5 12.68 -7.72 -1.41
N GLN A 6 13.65 -6.86 -1.70
CA GLN A 6 14.88 -6.61 -0.95
C GLN A 6 14.98 -5.13 -0.61
N GLN A 7 15.96 -4.74 0.21
CA GLN A 7 16.14 -3.37 0.67
C GLN A 7 16.39 -2.39 -0.51
N GLU A 8 16.95 -2.87 -1.61
CA GLU A 8 17.40 -2.10 -2.78
C GLU A 8 16.37 -2.15 -3.91
N THR A 9 15.35 -3.00 -3.80
CA THR A 9 14.30 -3.11 -4.83
C THR A 9 13.61 -1.76 -5.00
N PRO A 10 13.62 -1.16 -6.21
CA PRO A 10 12.88 0.06 -6.50
C PRO A 10 11.38 -0.10 -6.25
N LEU A 11 10.71 0.97 -5.84
CA LEU A 11 9.28 0.90 -5.54
C LEU A 11 8.46 0.67 -6.81
N GLU A 12 8.91 1.21 -7.93
CA GLU A 12 8.38 1.07 -9.27
C GLU A 12 8.35 -0.41 -9.69
N ASP A 13 9.43 -1.14 -9.38
CA ASP A 13 9.52 -2.58 -9.65
C ASP A 13 8.51 -3.38 -8.82
N ILE A 14 8.26 -2.95 -7.58
CA ILE A 14 7.23 -3.55 -6.72
C ILE A 14 5.83 -3.26 -7.29
N VAL A 15 5.57 -2.04 -7.76
CA VAL A 15 4.31 -1.68 -8.44
C VAL A 15 4.11 -2.51 -9.70
N ALA A 16 5.16 -2.67 -10.52
CA ALA A 16 5.15 -3.48 -11.74
C ALA A 16 4.92 -4.97 -11.45
N ARG A 17 5.51 -5.48 -10.37
CA ARG A 17 5.39 -6.89 -9.99
C ARG A 17 4.04 -7.21 -9.34
N TYR A 18 3.50 -6.30 -8.54
CA TYR A 18 2.29 -6.54 -7.73
C TYR A 18 1.15 -5.52 -7.97
N PRO A 19 0.81 -5.16 -9.22
CA PRO A 19 -0.07 -4.01 -9.51
C PRO A 19 -1.49 -4.19 -8.97
N ARG A 20 -1.98 -5.43 -8.89
CA ARG A 20 -3.31 -5.74 -8.33
C ARG A 20 -3.35 -5.54 -6.82
N LEU A 21 -2.30 -5.98 -6.12
CA LEU A 21 -2.19 -5.83 -4.67
C LEU A 21 -2.03 -4.35 -4.30
N ILE A 22 -1.20 -3.62 -5.04
CA ILE A 22 -1.06 -2.17 -4.86
C ILE A 22 -2.41 -1.47 -5.05
N ALA A 23 -3.17 -1.79 -6.10
CA ALA A 23 -4.51 -1.23 -6.30
C ALA A 23 -5.46 -1.56 -5.13
N HIS A 24 -5.37 -2.77 -4.55
CA HIS A 24 -6.15 -3.12 -3.36
C HIS A 24 -5.77 -2.32 -2.13
N MET A 25 -4.48 -2.17 -1.85
CA MET A 25 -4.01 -1.37 -0.72
C MET A 25 -4.47 0.09 -0.85
N ILE A 26 -4.50 0.64 -2.07
CA ILE A 26 -5.06 1.97 -2.33
C ILE A 26 -6.54 2.04 -1.94
N CYS A 27 -7.36 1.08 -2.38
CA CYS A 27 -8.79 1.02 -2.02
C CYS A 27 -9.04 0.97 -0.51
N GLU A 28 -8.22 0.22 0.23
CA GLU A 28 -8.38 0.07 1.68
C GLU A 28 -7.83 1.27 2.46
N SER A 29 -6.97 2.09 1.85
CA SER A 29 -6.26 3.18 2.51
C SER A 29 -7.02 4.49 2.63
N LEU A 30 -8.29 4.57 2.22
CA LEU A 30 -9.07 5.82 2.31
C LEU A 30 -8.33 7.07 1.75
N GLY A 31 -7.54 6.89 0.69
CA GLY A 31 -6.80 7.98 0.02
C GLY A 31 -5.41 8.26 0.58
N TYR A 32 -4.98 7.57 1.64
CA TYR A 32 -3.63 7.73 2.21
C TYR A 32 -2.52 7.14 1.35
N PHE A 33 -2.83 6.17 0.47
CA PHE A 33 -1.81 5.57 -0.40
C PHE A 33 -1.90 6.04 -1.85
N THR A 34 -0.77 6.59 -2.31
CA THR A 34 -0.38 6.57 -3.73
C THR A 34 0.20 5.19 -4.10
N PRO A 35 0.37 4.85 -5.39
CA PRO A 35 0.99 3.59 -5.79
C PRO A 35 2.37 3.36 -5.18
N LEU A 36 3.23 4.39 -5.11
CA LEU A 36 4.55 4.28 -4.51
C LEU A 36 4.48 4.16 -2.98
N ALA A 37 3.55 4.87 -2.33
CA ALA A 37 3.35 4.73 -0.88
C ALA A 37 2.88 3.32 -0.50
N ALA A 38 1.92 2.75 -1.23
CA ALA A 38 1.48 1.37 -1.05
C ALA A 38 2.61 0.36 -1.30
N ALA A 39 3.42 0.57 -2.34
CA ALA A 39 4.60 -0.26 -2.60
C ALA A 39 5.63 -0.16 -1.48
N ASN A 40 5.83 1.03 -0.91
CA ASN A 40 6.73 1.24 0.21
C ASN A 40 6.23 0.57 1.50
N ALA A 41 4.93 0.67 1.78
CA ALA A 41 4.29 -0.03 2.90
C ALA A 41 4.45 -1.56 2.77
N LEU A 42 4.24 -2.10 1.56
CA LEU A 42 4.44 -3.52 1.27
C LEU A 42 5.92 -3.94 1.43
N LYS A 43 6.85 -3.10 0.97
CA LYS A 43 8.29 -3.33 1.13
C LYS A 43 8.68 -3.44 2.59
N HIS A 44 8.28 -2.46 3.39
CA HIS A 44 8.54 -2.44 4.83
C HIS A 44 7.93 -3.65 5.54
N HIS A 45 6.71 -4.05 5.18
CA HIS A 45 6.09 -5.27 5.70
C HIS A 45 6.95 -6.52 5.43
N VAL A 46 7.42 -6.72 4.18
CA VAL A 46 8.25 -7.89 3.84
C VAL A 46 9.60 -7.87 4.56
N LEU A 47 10.17 -6.69 4.79
CA LEU A 47 11.44 -6.51 5.48
C LEU A 47 11.33 -6.51 7.02
N GLY A 48 10.11 -6.64 7.57
CA GLY A 48 9.89 -6.57 9.02
C GLY A 48 10.20 -5.20 9.62
N GLN A 49 9.99 -4.14 8.84
CA GLN A 49 10.27 -2.75 9.22
C GLN A 49 8.97 -1.96 9.39
N PRO A 50 8.93 -0.97 10.31
CA PRO A 50 7.79 -0.07 10.45
C PRO A 50 7.72 0.90 9.27
N PHE A 51 6.51 1.20 8.80
CA PHE A 51 6.27 2.25 7.81
C PHE A 51 5.49 3.39 8.46
N PHE A 52 6.15 4.52 8.71
CA PHE A 52 5.54 5.67 9.38
C PHE A 52 4.81 6.57 8.38
N CYS A 53 3.62 6.16 7.94
CA CYS A 53 2.67 7.07 7.30
C CYS A 53 1.65 7.60 8.31
N GLU A 54 1.05 8.75 8.01
CA GLU A 54 0.03 9.40 8.85
C GLU A 54 -1.07 8.42 9.26
N TRP A 55 -1.56 7.62 8.32
CA TRP A 55 -2.60 6.62 8.58
C TRP A 55 -2.17 5.58 9.61
N TYR A 56 -0.97 5.01 9.47
CA TYR A 56 -0.49 3.98 10.39
C TYR A 56 -0.20 4.56 11.77
N VAL A 57 0.36 5.78 11.82
CA VAL A 57 0.61 6.51 13.08
C VAL A 57 -0.71 6.82 13.79
N CYS A 58 -1.74 7.22 13.05
CA CYS A 58 -3.08 7.46 13.59
C CYS A 58 -3.69 6.17 14.17
N LEU A 59 -3.66 5.07 13.42
CA LEU A 59 -4.15 3.77 13.89
C LEU A 59 -3.35 3.22 15.08
N ALA A 60 -2.03 3.47 15.13
CA ALA A 60 -1.17 3.07 16.24
C ALA A 60 -1.36 3.93 17.50
N GLY A 61 -2.04 5.09 17.39
CA GLY A 61 -2.17 6.08 18.46
C GLY A 61 -0.87 6.79 18.79
N GLY A 62 0.05 6.93 17.82
CA GLY A 62 1.35 7.59 18.01
C GLY A 62 2.50 6.95 17.22
N TYR A 63 3.73 7.35 17.53
CA TYR A 63 4.95 6.96 16.82
C TYR A 63 5.66 5.74 17.43
N ASP A 64 4.97 4.94 18.25
CA ASP A 64 5.57 3.74 18.82
C ASP A 64 5.94 2.74 17.71
N ARG A 65 7.22 2.38 17.66
CA ARG A 65 7.78 1.56 16.59
C ARG A 65 7.13 0.17 16.52
N GLY A 66 6.87 -0.44 17.68
CA GLY A 66 6.29 -1.77 17.77
C GLY A 66 4.84 -1.78 17.29
N ARG A 67 4.04 -0.80 17.71
CA ARG A 67 2.66 -0.63 17.28
C ARG A 67 2.54 -0.33 15.79
N VAL A 68 3.35 0.58 15.26
CA VAL A 68 3.34 0.91 13.82
C VAL A 68 3.72 -0.30 12.96
N LEU A 69 4.68 -1.12 13.42
CA LEU A 69 5.03 -2.38 12.76
C LEU A 69 3.83 -3.36 12.73
N GLU A 70 3.14 -3.52 13.86
CA GLU A 70 1.99 -4.42 13.95
C GLU A 70 0.80 -3.92 13.11
N ILE A 71 0.52 -2.62 13.11
CA ILE A 71 -0.50 -2.01 12.23
C ILE A 71 -0.15 -2.27 10.76
N GLY A 72 1.11 -2.06 10.36
CA GLY A 72 1.54 -2.33 8.99
C GLY A 72 1.37 -3.79 8.59
N ARG A 73 1.63 -4.73 9.51
CA ARG A 73 1.37 -6.16 9.31
C ARG A 73 -0.12 -6.44 9.10
N GLN A 74 -0.97 -5.90 9.97
CA GLN A 74 -2.42 -6.09 9.89
C GLN A 74 -3.02 -5.53 8.60
N VAL A 75 -2.66 -4.31 8.22
CA VAL A 75 -3.16 -3.66 6.99
C VAL A 75 -2.77 -4.46 5.75
N VAL A 76 -1.50 -4.86 5.63
CA VAL A 76 -1.04 -5.61 4.46
C VAL A 76 -1.66 -7.02 4.43
N GLU A 77 -1.71 -7.73 5.56
CA GLU A 77 -2.37 -9.04 5.65
C GLU A 77 -3.87 -8.96 5.30
N MET A 78 -4.55 -7.90 5.72
CA MET A 78 -5.95 -7.64 5.38
C MET A 78 -6.12 -7.43 3.88
N ALA A 79 -5.30 -6.58 3.25
CA ALA A 79 -5.31 -6.36 1.81
C ALA A 79 -5.07 -7.66 1.02
N PHE A 80 -4.17 -8.51 1.52
CA PHE A 80 -3.98 -9.85 0.96
C PHE A 80 -5.21 -10.73 1.11
N ARG A 81 -5.79 -10.81 2.32
CA ARG A 81 -6.94 -11.66 2.62
C ARG A 81 -8.17 -11.26 1.79
N ASN A 82 -8.38 -9.95 1.65
CA ASN A 82 -9.52 -9.37 0.97
C ASN A 82 -9.28 -9.11 -0.52
N ARG A 83 -8.14 -9.54 -1.10
CA ARG A 83 -7.81 -9.32 -2.53
C ARG A 83 -8.81 -9.88 -3.57
N ARG A 84 -9.87 -10.56 -3.13
CA ARG A 84 -10.96 -11.08 -3.97
C ARG A 84 -12.31 -10.39 -3.69
N ARG A 85 -12.35 -9.50 -2.70
CA ARG A 85 -13.54 -8.80 -2.20
C ARG A 85 -13.16 -7.35 -1.94
N HIS A 86 -13.63 -6.45 -2.77
CA HIS A 86 -13.44 -5.01 -2.55
C HIS A 86 -14.60 -4.54 -1.68
N TYR A 87 -14.33 -4.23 -0.42
CA TYR A 87 -15.33 -3.72 0.51
C TYR A 87 -14.72 -2.55 1.28
N GLY A 88 -15.39 -1.40 1.31
CA GLY A 88 -14.95 -0.22 2.06
C GLY A 88 -15.36 1.11 1.44
N PHE A 89 -15.09 2.22 2.13
CA PHE A 89 -15.53 3.56 1.73
C PHE A 89 -14.88 4.08 0.42
N MET A 90 -13.81 3.45 -0.07
CA MET A 90 -13.15 3.73 -1.36
C MET A 90 -13.02 2.46 -2.23
N GLU A 91 -14.05 1.61 -2.23
CA GLU A 91 -14.07 0.30 -2.88
C GLU A 91 -14.08 0.29 -4.42
N HIS A 92 -13.90 1.44 -5.09
CA HIS A 92 -13.89 1.50 -6.55
C HIS A 92 -12.57 0.99 -7.15
N TYR A 93 -12.38 -0.32 -7.11
CA TYR A 93 -11.19 -1.00 -7.64
C TYR A 93 -10.82 -0.65 -9.07
N PRO A 94 -11.76 -0.46 -10.03
CA PRO A 94 -11.41 -0.02 -11.37
C PRO A 94 -10.69 1.34 -11.39
N ALA A 95 -11.06 2.25 -10.48
CA ALA A 95 -10.36 3.53 -10.35
C ALA A 95 -8.94 3.30 -9.82
N ALA A 96 -8.79 2.58 -8.70
CA ALA A 96 -7.47 2.25 -8.15
C ALA A 96 -6.54 1.54 -9.16
N ARG A 97 -7.11 0.66 -10.00
CA ARG A 97 -6.39 0.02 -11.11
C ARG A 97 -5.95 1.02 -12.17
N ALA A 98 -6.76 2.02 -12.49
CA ALA A 98 -6.39 3.09 -13.42
C ALA A 98 -5.23 3.93 -12.87
N ILE A 99 -5.27 4.30 -11.58
CA ILE A 99 -4.15 4.99 -10.90
C ILE A 99 -2.85 4.20 -11.03
N VAL A 100 -2.91 2.90 -10.74
CA VAL A 100 -1.73 2.03 -10.84
C VAL A 100 -1.25 1.92 -12.29
N ALA A 101 -2.16 1.83 -13.27
CA ALA A 101 -1.79 1.81 -14.67
C ALA A 101 -1.08 3.11 -15.12
N GLU A 102 -1.48 4.26 -14.59
CA GLU A 102 -0.78 5.53 -14.82
C GLU A 102 0.61 5.56 -14.18
N ALA A 103 0.74 5.06 -12.95
CA ALA A 103 2.05 4.93 -12.30
C ALA A 103 3.00 4.01 -13.06
N LEU A 104 2.50 2.94 -13.69
CA LEU A 104 3.30 2.06 -14.56
C LEU A 104 3.78 2.76 -15.84
N ARG A 105 3.17 3.88 -16.21
CA ARG A 105 3.59 4.75 -17.32
C ARG A 105 4.46 5.92 -16.85
N ALA A 106 5.08 5.79 -15.67
CA ALA A 106 5.88 6.82 -15.00
C ALA A 106 5.11 8.10 -14.66
N ARG A 107 3.78 8.04 -14.58
CA ARG A 107 2.93 9.14 -14.13
C ARG A 107 2.46 8.88 -12.71
N HIS A 108 3.28 9.30 -11.74
CA HIS A 108 3.03 9.06 -10.33
C HIS A 108 2.20 10.20 -9.71
N PRO A 109 0.95 9.95 -9.30
CA PRO A 109 0.18 10.95 -8.58
C PRO A 109 0.82 11.20 -7.20
N VAL A 110 0.98 12.48 -6.84
CA VAL A 110 1.56 12.91 -5.56
C VAL A 110 0.54 12.76 -4.42
N PHE A 111 -0.75 12.89 -4.75
CA PHE A 111 -1.85 12.66 -3.83
C PHE A 111 -2.85 11.69 -4.45
N ALA A 112 -3.38 10.79 -3.62
CA ALA A 112 -4.50 9.95 -3.99
C ALA A 112 -5.79 10.40 -3.28
N SER A 113 -6.10 11.70 -3.37
CA SER A 113 -7.46 12.19 -3.11
C SER A 113 -8.29 11.88 -4.36
N TRP A 114 -8.96 10.74 -4.40
CA TRP A 114 -9.82 10.35 -5.53
C TRP A 114 -11.31 10.53 -5.20
N PHE A 115 -11.64 11.67 -4.60
CA PHE A 115 -12.99 12.23 -4.47
C PHE A 115 -13.01 13.66 -5.01
#